data_AF-A0A2T4CY93-F1
#
_entry.id   AF-A0A2T4CY93-F1
#
_cell.length_a   1.000
_cell.length_b   1.000
_cell.length_c   1.000
_cell.angle_alpha   90.00
_cell.angle_beta   90.00
_cell.angle_gamma   90.00
#
_symmetry.space_group_name_H-M   'P 1'
#
loop_
_entity.id
_entity.type
_entity.pdbx_description
1 polymer ?
#
loop_
_entity_poly.entity_id
_entity_poly.type
_entity_poly.pdbx_seq_one_letter_code
_entity_poly.pdbx_strand_id
1 'polypeptide(L)'
;MSYSLKHHFLIAMPTLIDSFFYHSVIYLCEHDKEGAMGLIINRPTRIMMQELLNHLQITNNSEWAIKTAVLFGGPVQKDQGMVVHDGGEKWKNTLKITDETFLTTSSDILESLGTENGPPHSIVTLGYAAWEAGQLEQEIADNSWLTVQAIPELLYETPAEERWQAAAKLLGIDINLMSNTTGHA
;
A
#
# COMPACT_ATOMS: atom_id res chain seq x y z
N MET A 1 -11.17 12.41 21.19
CA MET A 1 -11.56 11.49 20.10
C MET A 1 -10.28 11.10 19.40
N SER A 2 -9.89 9.82 19.42
CA SER A 2 -8.70 9.38 18.68
C SER A 2 -9.06 9.34 17.20
N TYR A 3 -8.40 10.17 16.37
CA TYR A 3 -8.60 10.16 14.92
C TYR A 3 -7.73 9.05 14.35
N SER A 4 -8.33 7.97 13.87
CA SER A 4 -7.58 6.89 13.22
C SER A 4 -7.44 7.20 11.73
N LEU A 5 -6.22 7.08 11.21
CA LEU A 5 -5.90 7.19 9.78
C LEU A 5 -5.92 5.82 9.10
N LYS A 6 -6.46 4.78 9.76
CA LYS A 6 -6.74 3.51 9.11
C LYS A 6 -7.59 3.75 7.85
N HIS A 7 -7.31 3.04 6.77
CA HIS A 7 -7.97 3.22 5.47
C HIS A 7 -7.74 4.61 4.84
N HIS A 8 -6.55 5.18 5.04
CA HIS A 8 -6.09 6.38 4.34
C HIS A 8 -4.86 6.08 3.48
N PHE A 9 -4.63 6.92 2.49
CA PHE A 9 -3.36 7.02 1.81
C PHE A 9 -2.50 8.10 2.47
N LEU A 10 -1.22 7.78 2.70
CA LEU A 10 -0.16 8.75 2.92
C LEU A 10 0.53 9.03 1.59
N ILE A 11 0.68 10.30 1.27
CA ILE A 11 1.32 10.77 0.04
C ILE A 11 2.60 11.47 0.46
N ALA A 12 3.75 10.92 0.03
CA ALA A 12 5.04 11.49 0.35
C ALA A 12 5.18 12.88 -0.29
N MET A 13 5.49 13.88 0.52
CA MET A 13 5.77 15.23 0.04
C MET A 13 7.12 15.28 -0.70
N PRO A 14 7.31 16.20 -1.68
CA PRO A 14 8.59 16.34 -2.40
C PRO A 14 9.78 16.65 -1.49
N THR A 15 9.55 17.19 -0.30
CA THR A 15 10.56 17.45 0.74
C THR A 15 11.26 16.18 1.23
N LEU A 16 10.66 15.00 1.03
CA LEU A 16 11.21 13.69 1.40
C LEU A 16 12.23 13.15 0.39
N ILE A 17 12.86 14.00 -0.44
CA ILE A 17 13.73 13.58 -1.56
C ILE A 17 14.92 12.70 -1.18
N ASP A 18 15.49 12.91 0.00
CA ASP A 18 16.61 12.09 0.51
C ASP A 18 16.14 10.90 1.36
N SER A 19 14.83 10.71 1.50
CA SER A 19 14.26 9.61 2.28
C SER A 19 14.01 8.37 1.44
N PHE A 20 13.95 7.23 2.12
CA PHE A 20 13.50 5.97 1.53
C PHE A 20 12.08 6.06 0.94
N PHE A 21 11.26 7.00 1.42
CA PHE A 21 9.86 7.15 1.07
C PHE A 21 9.59 8.20 -0.02
N TYR A 22 10.61 8.77 -0.63
CA TYR A 22 10.42 9.74 -1.72
C TYR A 22 9.48 9.22 -2.80
N HIS A 23 8.50 10.04 -3.18
CA HIS A 23 7.55 9.70 -4.24
C HIS A 23 6.76 8.40 -3.95
N SER A 24 6.52 8.07 -2.67
CA SER A 24 5.73 6.90 -2.28
C SER A 24 4.28 7.26 -1.95
N VAL A 25 3.38 6.29 -2.19
CA VAL A 25 2.01 6.29 -1.69
C VAL A 25 1.86 5.08 -0.79
N ILE A 26 1.45 5.31 0.45
CA ILE A 26 1.30 4.27 1.45
C ILE A 26 -0.16 4.12 1.80
N TYR A 27 -0.69 2.91 1.70
CA TYR A 27 -2.00 2.57 2.22
C TYR A 27 -1.90 2.15 3.69
N LEU A 28 -2.58 2.87 4.59
CA LEU A 28 -2.58 2.57 6.02
C LEU A 28 -3.59 1.47 6.36
N CYS A 29 -3.07 0.33 6.79
CA CYS A 29 -3.87 -0.81 7.22
C CYS A 29 -4.24 -0.74 8.70
N GLU A 30 -3.37 -0.16 9.53
CA GLU A 30 -3.58 0.03 10.97
C GLU A 30 -3.07 1.40 11.41
N HIS A 31 -3.80 2.02 12.35
CA HIS A 31 -3.38 3.26 13.03
C HIS A 31 -4.08 3.36 14.37
N ASP A 32 -3.31 3.21 15.45
CA ASP A 32 -3.77 3.34 16.81
C ASP A 32 -2.68 3.96 17.72
N LYS A 33 -2.90 3.93 19.03
CA LYS A 33 -2.00 4.54 20.03
C LYS A 33 -0.63 3.86 20.13
N GLU A 34 -0.50 2.63 19.65
CA GLU A 34 0.74 1.84 19.68
C GLU A 34 1.59 2.08 18.43
N GLY A 35 0.99 2.60 17.35
CA GLY A 35 1.69 2.99 16.14
C GLY A 35 0.82 2.91 14.89
N ALA A 36 1.49 2.82 13.74
CA ALA A 36 0.86 2.67 12.44
C ALA A 36 1.52 1.59 11.60
N MET A 37 0.74 0.97 10.73
CA MET A 37 1.24 0.02 9.73
C MET A 37 0.61 0.34 8.39
N GLY A 38 1.44 0.35 7.35
CA GLY A 38 0.97 0.56 5.99
C GLY A 38 1.84 -0.09 4.93
N LEU A 39 1.32 -0.10 3.71
CA LEU A 39 1.94 -0.73 2.56
C LEU A 39 2.20 0.32 1.48
N ILE A 40 3.43 0.40 0.99
CA ILE A 40 3.73 1.18 -0.20
C ILE A 40 3.05 0.49 -1.40
N ILE A 41 2.14 1.21 -2.07
CA ILE A 41 1.30 0.67 -3.15
C ILE A 41 1.72 1.15 -4.53
N ASN A 42 2.80 1.92 -4.66
CA ASN A 42 3.18 2.56 -5.92
C ASN A 42 4.60 2.21 -6.40
N ARG A 43 5.20 1.15 -5.83
CA ARG A 43 6.57 0.72 -6.16
C ARG A 43 6.59 -0.73 -6.64
N PRO A 44 6.43 -0.99 -7.94
CA PRO A 44 6.60 -2.33 -8.49
C PRO A 44 8.05 -2.80 -8.31
N THR A 45 8.22 -4.06 -7.94
CA THR A 45 9.53 -4.72 -7.91
C THR A 45 9.84 -5.38 -9.26
N ARG A 46 11.03 -5.98 -9.37
CA ARG A 46 11.39 -6.84 -10.50
C ARG A 46 10.86 -8.27 -10.37
N ILE A 47 10.24 -8.61 -9.23
CA ILE A 47 9.74 -9.95 -8.96
C ILE A 47 8.33 -10.04 -9.54
N MET A 48 8.13 -10.93 -10.50
CA MET A 48 6.81 -11.26 -11.01
C MET A 48 6.06 -12.17 -10.05
N MET A 49 4.73 -12.09 -10.03
CA MET A 49 3.91 -12.92 -9.15
C MET A 49 4.15 -14.42 -9.41
N GLN A 50 4.35 -14.83 -10.66
CA GLN A 50 4.77 -16.20 -11.01
C GLN A 50 6.08 -16.64 -10.35
N GLU A 51 7.08 -15.76 -10.25
CA GLU A 51 8.35 -16.10 -9.60
C GLU A 51 8.14 -16.32 -8.10
N LEU A 52 7.32 -15.47 -7.46
CA LEU A 52 6.94 -15.61 -6.06
C LEU A 52 6.17 -16.92 -5.80
N LEU A 53 5.18 -17.23 -6.64
CA LEU A 53 4.39 -18.47 -6.54
C LEU A 53 5.27 -19.71 -6.66
N ASN A 54 6.18 -19.73 -7.65
CA ASN A 54 7.13 -20.83 -7.85
C ASN A 54 8.06 -21.01 -6.65
N HIS A 55 8.55 -19.91 -6.06
CA HIS A 55 9.38 -19.96 -4.86
C HIS A 55 8.64 -20.58 -3.67
N LEU A 56 7.36 -20.25 -3.52
CA LEU A 56 6.49 -20.79 -2.47
C LEU A 56 5.92 -22.18 -2.80
N GLN A 57 6.24 -22.74 -3.97
CA GLN A 57 5.70 -24.01 -4.47
C GLN A 57 4.17 -24.01 -4.59
N ILE A 58 3.59 -22.85 -4.91
CA ILE A 58 2.15 -22.64 -5.07
C ILE A 58 1.81 -22.73 -6.55
N THR A 59 0.81 -23.55 -6.88
CA THR A 59 0.34 -23.70 -8.27
C THR A 59 -0.77 -22.70 -8.56
N ASN A 60 -0.45 -21.63 -9.28
CA ASN A 60 -1.43 -20.70 -9.83
C ASN A 60 -0.93 -20.18 -11.19
N ASN A 61 -1.66 -20.53 -12.26
CA ASN A 61 -1.32 -20.19 -13.64
C ASN A 61 -2.30 -19.19 -14.25
N SER A 62 -3.00 -18.41 -13.43
CA SER A 62 -3.91 -17.38 -13.92
C SER A 62 -3.17 -16.35 -14.78
N GLU A 63 -3.84 -15.80 -15.80
CA GLU A 63 -3.27 -14.74 -16.64
C GLU A 63 -2.85 -13.52 -15.82
N TRP A 64 -3.61 -13.23 -14.77
CA TRP A 64 -3.30 -12.18 -13.80
C TRP A 64 -1.96 -12.44 -13.11
N ALA A 65 -1.72 -13.65 -12.59
CA ALA A 65 -0.46 -13.98 -11.91
C ALA A 65 0.74 -13.91 -12.86
N ILE A 66 0.55 -14.22 -14.15
CA ILE A 66 1.62 -14.15 -15.16
C ILE A 66 2.01 -12.69 -15.47
N LYS A 67 1.05 -11.75 -15.45
CA LYS A 67 1.24 -10.36 -15.87
C LYS A 67 1.47 -9.39 -14.72
N THR A 68 1.28 -9.81 -13.47
CA THR A 68 1.34 -8.93 -12.30
C THR A 68 2.73 -8.94 -11.66
N ALA A 69 3.30 -7.76 -11.44
CA ALA A 69 4.50 -7.57 -10.64
C ALA A 69 4.14 -7.44 -9.15
N VAL A 70 4.98 -8.01 -8.29
CA VAL A 70 4.84 -7.85 -6.84
C VAL A 70 5.29 -6.45 -6.45
N LEU A 71 4.52 -5.78 -5.60
CA LEU A 71 4.88 -4.46 -5.11
C LEU A 71 5.83 -4.56 -3.91
N PHE A 72 6.66 -3.54 -3.75
CA PHE A 72 7.45 -3.38 -2.55
C PHE A 72 6.58 -2.66 -1.51
N GLY A 73 6.18 -3.34 -0.43
CA GLY A 73 5.27 -2.79 0.58
C GLY A 73 5.99 -2.03 1.70
N GLY A 74 7.28 -2.27 1.94
CA GLY A 74 8.08 -1.48 2.85
C GLY A 74 9.33 -2.17 3.40
N PRO A 75 10.14 -1.47 4.20
CA PRO A 75 11.46 -1.94 4.61
C PRO A 75 11.42 -3.01 5.72
N VAL A 76 10.28 -3.19 6.39
CA VAL A 76 10.12 -4.15 7.49
C VAL A 76 9.64 -5.49 6.94
N GLN A 77 10.23 -6.58 7.43
CA GLN A 77 9.92 -7.97 7.03
C GLN A 77 9.80 -8.15 5.50
N LYS A 78 10.85 -7.75 4.76
CA LYS A 78 10.87 -7.70 3.28
C LYS A 78 10.54 -9.02 2.57
N ASP A 79 10.66 -10.15 3.27
CA ASP A 79 10.36 -11.47 2.72
C ASP A 79 8.90 -11.92 3.00
N GLN A 80 8.15 -11.15 3.80
CA GLN A 80 6.76 -11.45 4.12
C GLN A 80 5.83 -10.90 3.03
N GLY A 81 5.03 -11.80 2.44
CA GLY A 81 3.96 -11.44 1.51
C GLY A 81 2.74 -10.91 2.23
N MET A 82 2.18 -9.81 1.73
CA MET A 82 0.97 -9.19 2.23
C MET A 82 0.02 -8.90 1.07
N VAL A 83 -1.24 -9.28 1.22
CA VAL A 83 -2.26 -9.18 0.18
C VAL A 83 -3.40 -8.30 0.67
N VAL A 84 -3.59 -7.15 0.01
CA VAL A 84 -4.77 -6.30 0.22
C VAL A 84 -5.82 -6.67 -0.81
N HIS A 85 -7.06 -6.92 -0.39
CA HIS A 85 -8.11 -7.39 -1.27
C HIS A 85 -9.53 -7.04 -0.76
N ASP A 86 -10.53 -7.25 -1.61
CA ASP A 86 -11.96 -7.00 -1.34
C ASP A 86 -12.81 -8.29 -1.27
N GLY A 87 -12.16 -9.43 -1.09
CA GLY A 87 -12.79 -10.76 -1.12
C GLY A 87 -13.42 -11.28 0.18
N GLY A 88 -13.44 -10.49 1.25
CA GLY A 88 -13.94 -10.90 2.58
C GLY A 88 -12.97 -11.80 3.37
N GLU A 89 -13.41 -12.30 4.53
CA GLU A 89 -12.56 -13.07 5.47
C GLU A 89 -12.48 -14.57 5.14
N LYS A 90 -12.25 -14.92 3.86
CA LYS A 90 -12.22 -16.33 3.41
C LYS A 90 -10.91 -17.06 3.73
N TRP A 91 -9.82 -16.32 3.89
CA TRP A 91 -8.46 -16.84 4.01
C TRP A 91 -7.93 -16.73 5.43
N LYS A 92 -6.92 -17.53 5.75
CA LYS A 92 -6.29 -17.52 7.08
C LYS A 92 -5.53 -16.22 7.31
N ASN A 93 -5.44 -15.81 8.57
CA ASN A 93 -4.72 -14.59 8.98
C ASN A 93 -5.13 -13.35 8.18
N THR A 94 -6.44 -13.14 8.08
CA THR A 94 -7.06 -12.00 7.40
C THR A 94 -7.49 -10.98 8.44
N LEU A 95 -6.96 -9.76 8.31
CA LEU A 95 -7.34 -8.60 9.09
C LEU A 95 -8.37 -7.76 8.31
N LYS A 96 -9.49 -7.45 8.96
CA LYS A 96 -10.50 -6.54 8.41
C LYS A 96 -10.08 -5.08 8.60
N ILE A 97 -9.79 -4.37 7.51
CA ILE A 97 -9.47 -2.92 7.56
C ILE A 97 -10.77 -2.12 7.57
N THR A 98 -11.67 -2.42 6.62
CA THR A 98 -13.04 -1.88 6.50
C THR A 98 -14.03 -3.00 6.16
N ASP A 99 -15.32 -2.69 5.97
CA ASP A 99 -16.31 -3.68 5.51
C ASP A 99 -16.02 -4.26 4.11
N GLU A 100 -15.20 -3.57 3.32
CA GLU A 100 -14.92 -3.92 1.92
C GLU A 100 -13.43 -4.17 1.65
N THR A 101 -12.54 -3.92 2.61
CA THR A 101 -11.09 -4.06 2.40
C THR A 101 -10.44 -4.86 3.53
N PHE A 102 -9.64 -5.82 3.13
CA PHE A 102 -9.04 -6.83 3.99
C PHE A 102 -7.55 -6.96 3.68
N LEU A 103 -6.77 -7.34 4.68
CA LEU A 103 -5.34 -7.62 4.59
C LEU A 103 -5.10 -9.07 5.00
N THR A 104 -4.67 -9.91 4.06
CA THR A 104 -4.27 -11.29 4.31
C THR A 104 -2.75 -11.42 4.27
N THR A 105 -2.19 -12.13 5.24
CA THR A 105 -0.74 -12.42 5.32
C THR A 105 -0.43 -13.91 5.23
N SER A 106 -1.45 -14.76 5.10
CA SER A 106 -1.27 -16.18 4.82
C SER A 106 -1.10 -16.41 3.32
N SER A 107 -0.35 -17.45 2.96
CA SER A 107 -0.08 -17.81 1.57
C SER A 107 -1.25 -18.53 0.89
N ASP A 108 -2.28 -18.96 1.63
CA ASP A 108 -3.45 -19.66 1.08
C ASP A 108 -4.27 -18.81 0.11
N ILE A 109 -4.26 -17.47 0.25
CA ILE A 109 -4.87 -16.56 -0.73
C ILE A 109 -4.17 -16.59 -2.08
N LEU A 110 -2.86 -16.85 -2.13
CA LEU A 110 -2.08 -16.77 -3.37
C LEU A 110 -2.51 -17.83 -4.39
N GLU A 111 -3.06 -18.96 -3.94
CA GLU A 111 -3.63 -20.02 -4.79
C GLU A 111 -4.86 -19.54 -5.58
N SER A 112 -5.64 -18.61 -5.02
CA SER A 112 -6.90 -18.18 -5.61
C SER A 112 -6.80 -16.86 -6.38
N LEU A 113 -5.72 -16.09 -6.23
CA LEU A 113 -5.56 -14.79 -6.89
C LEU A 113 -5.67 -14.89 -8.42
N GLY A 114 -6.51 -14.03 -9.00
CA GLY A 114 -6.75 -14.00 -10.44
C GLY A 114 -7.57 -15.18 -10.98
N THR A 115 -8.16 -16.00 -10.09
CA THR A 115 -9.10 -17.08 -10.44
C THR A 115 -10.52 -16.70 -10.03
N GLU A 116 -11.52 -17.46 -10.48
CA GLU A 116 -12.93 -17.26 -10.10
C GLU A 116 -13.19 -17.44 -8.59
N ASN A 117 -12.31 -18.16 -7.89
CA ASN A 117 -12.40 -18.37 -6.44
C ASN A 117 -11.65 -17.29 -5.63
N GLY A 118 -10.94 -16.39 -6.32
CA GLY A 118 -10.17 -15.30 -5.72
C GLY A 118 -11.03 -14.09 -5.34
N PRO A 119 -10.42 -13.08 -4.69
CA PRO A 119 -11.04 -11.78 -4.56
C PRO A 119 -11.17 -11.12 -5.97
N PRO A 120 -12.21 -10.31 -6.21
CA PRO A 120 -12.33 -9.51 -7.43
C PRO A 120 -11.11 -8.61 -7.67
N HIS A 121 -10.62 -7.94 -6.61
CA HIS A 121 -9.46 -7.06 -6.67
C HIS A 121 -8.45 -7.44 -5.60
N SER A 122 -7.16 -7.38 -5.96
CA SER A 122 -6.08 -7.63 -5.02
C SER A 122 -4.79 -6.93 -5.41
N ILE A 123 -3.97 -6.68 -4.39
CA ILE A 123 -2.61 -6.16 -4.51
C ILE A 123 -1.72 -7.05 -3.66
N VAL A 124 -0.60 -7.48 -4.22
CA VAL A 124 0.41 -8.26 -3.50
C VAL A 124 1.64 -7.39 -3.28
N THR A 125 2.06 -7.34 -2.02
CA THR A 125 3.24 -6.59 -1.58
C THR A 125 4.21 -7.49 -0.82
N LEU A 126 5.48 -7.12 -0.81
CA LEU A 126 6.52 -7.72 0.03
C LEU A 126 7.01 -6.70 1.06
N GLY A 127 6.93 -7.09 2.34
CA GLY A 127 7.21 -6.22 3.48
C GLY A 127 6.17 -5.13 3.70
N TYR A 128 6.38 -4.34 4.75
CA TYR A 128 5.52 -3.23 5.14
C TYR A 128 6.31 -2.08 5.73
N ALA A 129 5.66 -0.92 5.82
CA ALA A 129 6.12 0.24 6.56
C ALA A 129 5.45 0.25 7.93
N ALA A 130 6.21 0.60 8.96
CA ALA A 130 5.71 0.70 10.32
C ALA A 130 6.19 1.99 10.95
N TRP A 131 5.34 2.56 11.80
CA TRP A 131 5.61 3.73 12.60
C TRP A 131 5.45 3.37 14.06
N GLU A 132 6.35 3.87 14.90
CA GLU A 132 6.21 3.80 16.35
C GLU A 132 5.08 4.73 16.82
N ALA A 133 4.63 4.53 18.06
CA ALA A 133 3.60 5.36 18.70
C ALA A 133 3.93 6.86 18.59
N GLY A 134 3.03 7.63 17.97
CA GLY A 134 3.17 9.09 17.81
C GLY A 134 4.11 9.53 16.68
N GLN A 135 4.84 8.62 16.04
CA GLN A 135 5.79 8.96 14.99
C GLN A 135 5.08 9.46 13.73
N LEU A 136 4.02 8.77 13.30
CA LEU A 136 3.27 9.16 12.10
C LEU A 136 2.64 10.54 12.26
N GLU A 137 2.05 10.82 13.42
CA GLU A 137 1.45 12.11 13.71
C GLU A 137 2.48 13.24 13.72
N GLN A 138 3.68 12.98 14.23
CA GLN A 138 4.78 13.93 14.18
C GLN A 138 5.23 14.19 12.73
N GLU A 139 5.39 13.14 11.92
CA GLU A 139 5.77 13.28 10.51
C GLU A 139 4.71 14.04 9.69
N ILE A 140 3.42 13.86 10.00
CA ILE A 140 2.33 14.64 9.42
C ILE A 140 2.41 16.11 9.87
N ALA A 141 2.64 16.37 11.17
CA ALA A 141 2.81 17.73 11.69
C ALA A 141 4.01 18.46 11.04
N ASP A 142 5.06 17.71 10.72
CA ASP A 142 6.25 18.19 10.03
C ASP A 142 6.07 18.32 8.50
N ASN A 143 4.84 18.13 7.99
CA ASN A 143 4.49 18.18 6.56
C ASN A 143 5.29 17.20 5.69
N SER A 144 5.69 16.05 6.25
CA SER A 144 6.32 14.97 5.48
C SER A 144 5.29 14.18 4.67
N TRP A 145 4.06 14.08 5.18
CA TRP A 145 2.97 13.32 4.57
C TRP A 145 1.71 14.17 4.40
N LEU A 146 1.07 14.02 3.24
CA LEU A 146 -0.33 14.39 3.08
C LEU A 146 -1.20 13.15 3.29
N THR A 147 -2.36 13.32 3.93
CA THR A 147 -3.32 12.24 4.16
C THR A 147 -4.57 12.45 3.33
N VAL A 148 -5.05 11.40 2.66
CA VAL A 148 -6.35 11.40 1.98
C VAL A 148 -7.07 10.08 2.24
N GLN A 149 -8.39 10.09 2.31
CA GLN A 149 -9.16 8.85 2.47
C GLN A 149 -8.88 7.91 1.28
N ALA A 150 -8.70 6.62 1.57
CA ALA A 150 -8.45 5.66 0.53
C ALA A 150 -9.71 5.40 -0.32
N ILE A 151 -9.53 5.24 -1.62
CA ILE A 151 -10.59 4.88 -2.56
C ILE A 151 -10.19 3.62 -3.35
N PRO A 152 -11.12 2.69 -3.62
CA PRO A 152 -10.82 1.44 -4.34
C PRO A 152 -10.22 1.66 -5.73
N GLU A 153 -10.68 2.69 -6.46
CA GLU A 153 -10.19 3.03 -7.81
C GLU A 153 -8.68 3.32 -7.81
N LEU A 154 -8.19 4.07 -6.82
CA LEU A 154 -6.75 4.36 -6.69
C LEU A 154 -5.98 3.13 -6.24
N LEU A 155 -6.55 2.35 -5.32
CA LEU A 155 -5.93 1.18 -4.75
C LEU A 155 -5.75 0.08 -5.82
N TYR A 156 -6.80 -0.27 -6.56
CA TYR A 156 -6.82 -1.46 -7.40
C TYR A 156 -6.72 -1.17 -8.90
N GLU A 157 -7.31 -0.09 -9.39
CA GLU A 157 -7.44 0.17 -10.84
C GLU A 157 -6.34 1.08 -11.40
N THR A 158 -5.85 2.02 -10.58
CA THR A 158 -4.80 2.95 -11.00
C THR A 158 -3.45 2.23 -11.11
N PRO A 159 -2.72 2.37 -12.24
CA PRO A 159 -1.37 1.84 -12.40
C PRO A 159 -0.44 2.32 -11.28
N ALA A 160 0.42 1.43 -10.77
CA ALA A 160 1.28 1.72 -9.61
C ALA A 160 2.08 3.02 -9.78
N GLU A 161 2.65 3.27 -10.96
CA GLU A 161 3.47 4.45 -11.25
C GLU A 161 2.69 5.77 -11.23
N GLU A 162 1.38 5.72 -11.47
CA GLU A 162 0.49 6.89 -11.54
C GLU A 162 -0.16 7.23 -10.19
N ARG A 163 -0.15 6.29 -9.23
CA ARG A 163 -0.85 6.43 -7.94
C ARG A 163 -0.43 7.66 -7.15
N TRP A 164 0.83 8.09 -7.22
CA TRP A 164 1.30 9.25 -6.48
C TRP A 164 0.66 10.55 -6.97
N GLN A 165 0.63 10.75 -8.28
CA GLN A 165 -0.03 11.92 -8.87
C GLN A 165 -1.55 11.83 -8.72
N ALA A 166 -2.13 10.64 -8.90
CA ALA A 166 -3.56 10.43 -8.72
C ALA A 166 -4.00 10.74 -7.28
N ALA A 167 -3.22 10.33 -6.28
CA ALA A 167 -3.54 10.56 -4.87
C ALA A 167 -3.47 12.05 -4.53
N ALA A 168 -2.46 12.77 -5.03
CA ALA A 168 -2.36 14.22 -4.85
C ALA A 168 -3.56 14.97 -5.48
N LYS A 169 -4.02 14.53 -6.66
CA LYS A 169 -5.19 15.11 -7.33
C LYS A 169 -6.48 14.96 -6.51
N LEU A 170 -6.63 13.90 -5.71
CA LEU A 170 -7.78 13.75 -4.80
C LEU A 170 -7.88 14.87 -3.76
N LEU A 171 -6.74 15.47 -3.40
CA LEU A 171 -6.67 16.62 -2.51
C LEU A 171 -6.86 17.96 -3.25
N GLY A 172 -7.08 17.93 -4.57
CA GLY A 172 -7.07 19.13 -5.41
C GLY A 172 -5.68 19.76 -5.56
N ILE A 173 -4.62 18.99 -5.27
CA ILE A 173 -3.24 19.44 -5.26
C ILE A 173 -2.54 18.97 -6.54
N ASP A 174 -1.89 19.90 -7.24
CA ASP A 174 -0.89 19.54 -8.24
C ASP A 174 0.48 19.47 -7.58
N ILE A 175 0.87 18.26 -7.17
CA ILE A 175 2.09 18.03 -6.40
C ILE A 175 3.36 18.32 -7.20
N ASN A 176 3.27 18.38 -8.53
CA ASN A 176 4.37 18.81 -9.39
C ASN A 176 4.67 20.31 -9.23
N LEU A 177 3.64 21.12 -8.92
CA LEU A 177 3.77 22.56 -8.65
C LEU A 177 4.30 22.86 -7.25
N MET A 178 4.33 21.88 -6.34
CA MET A 178 4.85 22.00 -4.98
C MET A 178 6.39 21.86 -4.92
N SER A 179 7.07 21.83 -6.06
CA SER A 179 8.53 21.64 -6.16
C SER A 179 9.29 22.83 -5.57
N ASN A 180 9.90 22.62 -4.40
CA ASN A 180 10.94 23.42 -3.72
C ASN A 180 10.78 24.96 -3.74
N THR A 181 9.62 25.50 -3.38
CA THR A 181 9.60 26.88 -2.88
C THR A 181 9.80 26.87 -1.36
N THR A 182 11.03 26.60 -0.92
CA THR A 182 11.50 27.05 0.40
C THR A 182 11.70 28.56 0.31
N GLY A 183 10.61 29.31 0.31
CA GLY A 183 10.62 30.77 0.37
C GLY A 183 10.81 31.23 1.81
N HIS A 184 12.06 31.40 2.24
CA HIS A 184 12.34 32.35 3.30
C HIS A 184 12.31 33.75 2.69
N ALA A 185 11.33 34.55 3.07
CA ALA A 185 11.35 36.00 2.97
C ALA A 185 11.32 36.58 4.39
#